data_AF-A0A5C7G7B1-F1
#
_entry.id   AF-A0A5C7G7B1-F1
#
_cell.length_a   1.000
_cell.length_b   1.000
_cell.length_c   1.000
_cell.angle_alpha   90.00
_cell.angle_beta   90.00
_cell.angle_gamma   90.00
#
_symmetry.space_group_name_H-M   'P 1'
#
loop_
_entity.id
_entity.type
_entity.pdbx_description
1 polymer ?
#
loop_
_entity_poly.entity_id
_entity_poly.type
_entity_poly.pdbx_seq_one_letter_code
_entity_poly.pdbx_strand_id
1 'polypeptide(L)'
;MATKSVPVTETPVATSLVDIAKQPDSITLFGFSHDVLNEMTIHARNGYRPFVGVNVEFFPHNGMMSILLQRGDPMPLAVQRAAETIANEQRKEAIEFERRVQEEAARRVTANAQAELDARIAAAEAVAEAQVARIREEVAAARQRIEAAAL
;
A
#
# COMPACT_ATOMS: atom_id res chain seq x y z
N MET A 1 41.89 -2.21 4.21
CA MET A 1 41.01 -2.37 3.04
C MET A 1 39.81 -3.20 3.47
N ALA A 2 38.61 -2.62 3.53
CA ALA A 2 37.41 -3.32 3.98
C ALA A 2 36.66 -3.90 2.78
N THR A 3 36.60 -5.22 2.68
CA THR A 3 35.82 -5.94 1.67
C THR A 3 34.36 -5.99 2.12
N LYS A 4 33.52 -5.19 1.46
CA LYS A 4 32.07 -5.16 1.68
C LYS A 4 31.46 -6.34 0.93
N SER A 5 31.03 -7.38 1.65
CA SER A 5 30.28 -8.50 1.09
C SER A 5 28.86 -8.04 0.73
N VAL A 6 28.46 -8.26 -0.51
CA VAL A 6 27.08 -8.08 -0.99
C VAL A 6 26.28 -9.31 -0.56
N PRO A 7 25.15 -9.18 0.15
CA PRO A 7 24.29 -10.32 0.41
C PRO A 7 23.60 -10.73 -0.90
N VAL A 8 23.90 -11.93 -1.38
CA VAL A 8 23.14 -12.59 -2.43
C VAL A 8 21.73 -12.78 -1.89
N THR A 9 20.82 -11.93 -2.34
CA THR A 9 19.39 -12.12 -2.08
C THR A 9 18.95 -13.23 -3.02
N GLU A 10 19.04 -14.48 -2.55
CA GLU A 10 18.41 -15.62 -3.21
C GLU A 10 16.91 -15.33 -3.26
N THR A 11 16.47 -14.82 -4.41
CA THR A 11 15.04 -14.66 -4.67
C THR A 11 14.51 -16.09 -4.75
N PRO A 12 13.57 -16.53 -3.90
CA PRO A 12 13.02 -17.86 -4.01
C PRO A 12 12.43 -17.98 -5.40
N VAL A 13 12.98 -18.88 -6.21
CA VAL A 13 12.48 -19.16 -7.55
C VAL A 13 11.04 -19.59 -7.38
N ALA A 14 10.12 -18.66 -7.64
CA ALA A 14 8.70 -18.94 -7.59
C ALA A 14 8.44 -20.00 -8.64
N THR A 15 8.25 -21.25 -8.20
CA THR A 15 7.89 -22.36 -9.07
C THR A 15 6.64 -21.92 -9.83
N SER A 16 6.74 -21.84 -11.16
CA SER A 16 5.65 -21.28 -11.95
C SER A 16 4.39 -22.14 -11.76
N LEU A 17 3.21 -21.54 -11.76
CA LEU A 17 1.94 -22.27 -11.62
C LEU A 17 1.80 -23.37 -12.70
N VAL A 18 2.44 -23.17 -13.86
CA VAL A 18 2.51 -24.13 -14.96
C VAL A 18 3.36 -25.36 -14.60
N ASP A 19 4.48 -25.17 -13.90
CA ASP A 19 5.33 -26.28 -13.45
C ASP A 19 4.70 -27.06 -12.30
N ILE A 20 3.94 -26.38 -11.46
CA ILE A 20 3.09 -27.03 -10.45
C ILE A 20 2.02 -27.84 -11.20
N ALA A 21 1.28 -27.28 -12.15
CA ALA A 21 0.22 -28.00 -12.87
C ALA A 21 0.65 -29.29 -13.60
N LYS A 22 1.93 -29.42 -13.98
CA LYS A 22 2.47 -30.63 -14.64
C LYS A 22 2.77 -31.80 -13.71
N GLN A 23 2.82 -31.56 -12.40
CA GLN A 23 3.11 -32.63 -11.44
C GLN A 23 1.86 -33.49 -11.18
N PRO A 24 2.01 -34.82 -11.02
CA PRO A 24 0.89 -35.73 -10.78
C PRO A 24 0.18 -35.41 -9.45
N ASP A 25 -1.14 -35.52 -9.41
CA ASP A 25 -1.90 -35.25 -8.18
C ASP A 25 -1.66 -36.29 -7.08
N SER A 26 -1.23 -37.50 -7.46
CA SER A 26 -0.83 -38.55 -6.54
C SER A 26 0.34 -39.36 -7.07
N ILE A 27 1.24 -39.77 -6.17
CA ILE A 27 2.39 -40.63 -6.45
C ILE A 27 2.34 -41.80 -5.48
N THR A 28 2.55 -43.02 -5.97
CA THR A 28 2.75 -44.19 -5.12
C THR A 28 4.23 -44.51 -5.07
N LEU A 29 4.80 -44.53 -3.86
CA LEU A 29 6.17 -44.98 -3.64
C LEU A 29 6.14 -46.46 -3.23
N PHE A 30 7.00 -47.27 -3.86
CA PHE A 30 7.10 -48.70 -3.58
C PHE A 30 8.56 -49.14 -3.68
N GLY A 31 9.09 -49.75 -2.62
CA GLY A 31 10.48 -50.17 -2.55
C GLY A 31 10.88 -50.55 -1.13
N PHE A 32 12.18 -50.62 -0.84
CA PHE A 32 12.66 -50.84 0.52
C PHE A 32 12.32 -49.65 1.41
N SER A 33 11.97 -49.93 2.68
CA SER A 33 11.48 -48.91 3.61
C SER A 33 12.38 -47.69 3.76
N HIS A 34 13.70 -47.87 3.74
CA HIS A 34 14.66 -46.77 3.86
C HIS A 34 14.66 -45.85 2.63
N ASP A 35 14.60 -46.42 1.42
CA ASP A 35 14.55 -45.66 0.18
C ASP A 35 13.21 -44.93 0.03
N VAL A 36 12.11 -45.62 0.36
CA VAL A 36 10.76 -45.04 0.28
C VAL A 36 10.61 -43.88 1.27
N LEU A 37 11.15 -43.98 2.50
CA LEU A 37 11.13 -42.88 3.45
C LEU A 37 11.98 -41.69 2.97
N ASN A 38 13.14 -41.95 2.36
CA ASN A 38 13.98 -40.90 1.78
C ASN A 38 13.25 -40.19 0.63
N GLU A 39 12.69 -40.92 -0.32
CA GLU A 39 11.89 -40.37 -1.43
C GLU A 39 10.68 -39.61 -0.92
N MET A 40 10.01 -40.10 0.13
CA MET A 40 8.89 -39.42 0.75
C MET A 40 9.30 -38.02 1.25
N THR A 41 10.48 -37.86 1.85
CA THR A 41 10.93 -36.54 2.31
C THR A 41 11.16 -35.56 1.16
N ILE A 42 11.62 -36.05 0.01
CA ILE A 42 11.81 -35.25 -1.21
C ILE A 42 10.44 -34.79 -1.72
N HIS A 43 9.48 -35.71 -1.82
CA HIS A 43 8.13 -35.38 -2.27
C HIS A 43 7.35 -34.51 -1.27
N ALA A 44 7.62 -34.65 0.02
CA ALA A 44 7.04 -33.78 1.05
C ALA A 44 7.45 -32.31 0.86
N ARG A 45 8.69 -32.04 0.46
CA ARG A 45 9.15 -30.69 0.10
C ARG A 45 8.42 -30.12 -1.11
N ASN A 46 7.99 -30.98 -2.02
CA ASN A 46 7.21 -30.63 -3.20
C ASN A 46 5.70 -30.52 -2.92
N GLY A 47 5.28 -30.54 -1.65
CA GLY A 47 3.89 -30.37 -1.24
C GLY A 47 3.05 -31.64 -1.27
N TYR A 48 3.66 -32.82 -1.38
CA TYR A 48 2.95 -34.09 -1.24
C TYR A 48 2.82 -34.49 0.24
N ARG A 49 1.69 -35.10 0.59
CA ARG A 49 1.41 -35.62 1.93
C ARG A 49 0.89 -37.05 1.84
N PRO A 50 1.10 -37.90 2.85
CA PRO A 50 0.46 -39.21 2.91
C PRO A 50 -1.05 -39.09 2.74
N PHE A 51 -1.60 -39.89 1.84
CA PHE A 51 -3.03 -39.90 1.58
C PHE A 51 -3.78 -40.54 2.74
N VAL A 52 -4.73 -39.80 3.33
CA VAL A 52 -5.44 -40.24 4.55
C VAL A 52 -6.39 -41.42 4.29
N GLY A 53 -6.77 -41.66 3.02
CA GLY A 53 -7.69 -42.74 2.65
C GLY A 53 -7.04 -44.08 2.33
N VAL A 54 -5.70 -44.19 2.32
CA VAL A 54 -4.99 -45.45 2.08
C VAL A 54 -3.92 -45.62 3.16
N ASN A 55 -3.92 -46.76 3.83
CA ASN A 55 -2.93 -47.05 4.86
C ASN A 55 -1.55 -47.26 4.24
N VAL A 56 -0.52 -46.87 4.98
CA VAL A 56 0.87 -47.25 4.66
C VAL A 56 1.01 -48.75 4.83
N GLU A 57 1.36 -49.45 3.76
CA GLU A 57 1.59 -50.89 3.79
C GLU A 57 3.07 -51.17 4.01
N PHE A 58 3.39 -51.84 5.10
CA PHE A 58 4.73 -52.35 5.36
C PHE A 58 4.73 -53.88 5.24
N PHE A 59 5.66 -54.41 4.46
CA PHE A 59 5.82 -55.83 4.19
C PHE A 59 6.99 -56.38 5.03
N PRO A 60 6.74 -56.92 6.24
CA PRO A 60 7.79 -57.27 7.19
C PRO A 60 8.71 -58.40 6.72
N HIS A 61 8.28 -59.21 5.74
CA HIS A 61 9.02 -60.38 5.27
C HIS A 61 10.16 -60.02 4.30
N ASN A 62 10.08 -58.86 3.65
CA ASN A 62 11.06 -58.39 2.66
C ASN A 62 11.52 -56.95 2.91
N GLY A 63 11.00 -56.29 3.96
CA GLY A 63 11.33 -54.92 4.31
C GLY A 63 10.81 -53.88 3.31
N MET A 64 9.89 -54.25 2.43
CA MET A 64 9.29 -53.32 1.47
C MET A 64 8.21 -52.46 2.11
N MET A 65 7.97 -51.28 1.55
CA MET A 65 6.94 -50.36 1.98
C MET A 65 6.23 -49.75 0.78
N SER A 66 4.92 -49.60 0.87
CA SER A 66 4.10 -48.86 -0.08
C SER A 66 3.43 -47.67 0.60
N ILE A 67 3.63 -46.47 0.04
CA ILE A 67 2.99 -45.25 0.52
C ILE A 67 2.36 -44.52 -0.65
N LEU A 68 1.06 -44.22 -0.54
CA LEU A 68 0.39 -43.31 -1.44
C LEU A 68 0.55 -41.87 -0.92
N LEU A 69 1.14 -41.02 -1.74
CA LEU A 69 1.29 -39.60 -1.50
C LEU A 69 0.33 -38.81 -2.40
N GLN A 70 -0.41 -37.87 -1.83
CA GLN A 70 -1.27 -36.95 -2.56
C GLN A 70 -0.73 -35.53 -2.43
N ARG A 71 -0.73 -34.79 -3.53
CA ARG A 71 -0.37 -33.37 -3.51
C ARG A 71 -1.41 -32.57 -2.73
N GLY A 72 -0.97 -31.67 -1.86
CA GLY A 72 -1.85 -30.72 -1.19
C GLY A 72 -2.57 -29.83 -2.22
N ASP A 73 -3.83 -29.50 -1.94
CA ASP A 73 -4.58 -28.58 -2.79
C ASP A 73 -3.95 -27.17 -2.71
N PRO A 74 -3.52 -26.57 -3.84
CA PRO A 74 -2.97 -25.21 -3.84
C PRO A 74 -4.05 -24.12 -3.68
N MET A 75 -5.34 -24.46 -3.79
CA MET A 75 -6.44 -23.50 -3.73
C MET A 75 -6.44 -22.63 -2.46
N PRO A 76 -6.22 -23.16 -1.24
CA PRO A 76 -6.17 -22.34 -0.03
C PRO A 76 -5.04 -21.29 -0.05
N LEU A 77 -3.88 -21.65 -0.59
CA LEU A 77 -2.73 -20.73 -0.71
C LEU A 77 -2.99 -19.65 -1.77
N ALA A 78 -3.60 -20.03 -2.89
CA ALA A 78 -4.00 -19.08 -3.94
C ALA A 78 -5.03 -18.07 -3.42
N VAL A 79 -6.03 -18.53 -2.66
CA VAL A 79 -7.03 -17.69 -2.02
C VAL A 79 -6.40 -16.74 -0.99
N GLN A 80 -5.47 -17.24 -0.16
CA GLN A 80 -4.75 -16.39 0.80
C GLN A 80 -3.93 -15.30 0.11
N ARG A 81 -3.17 -15.65 -0.93
CA ARG A 81 -2.39 -14.66 -1.69
C ARG A 81 -3.26 -13.63 -2.40
N ALA A 82 -4.40 -14.04 -2.94
CA ALA A 82 -5.36 -13.12 -3.53
C ALA A 82 -5.92 -12.14 -2.48
N ALA A 83 -6.29 -12.64 -1.30
CA ALA A 83 -6.76 -11.82 -0.19
C ALA A 83 -5.69 -10.84 0.32
N GLU A 84 -4.43 -11.28 0.44
CA GLU A 84 -3.29 -10.41 0.80
C GLU A 84 -3.05 -9.31 -0.22
N THR A 85 -3.20 -9.62 -1.52
CA THR A 85 -3.03 -8.63 -2.60
C THR A 85 -4.10 -7.55 -2.52
N ILE A 86 -5.37 -7.95 -2.36
CA ILE A 86 -6.51 -7.02 -2.22
C ILE A 86 -6.32 -6.14 -0.97
N ALA A 87 -5.91 -6.73 0.16
CA ALA A 87 -5.68 -5.97 1.39
C ALA A 87 -4.55 -4.93 1.24
N ASN A 88 -3.49 -5.26 0.48
CA ASN A 88 -2.41 -4.34 0.20
C ASN A 88 -2.83 -3.20 -0.73
N GLU A 89 -3.65 -3.48 -1.74
CA GLU A 89 -4.20 -2.45 -2.64
C GLU A 89 -5.12 -1.49 -1.88
N GLN A 90 -6.05 -2.01 -1.06
CA GLN A 90 -6.92 -1.19 -0.22
C GLN A 90 -6.14 -0.29 0.74
N ARG A 91 -5.03 -0.79 1.31
CA ARG A 91 -4.17 0.01 2.19
C ARG A 91 -3.49 1.16 1.42
N LYS A 92 -3.06 0.93 0.18
CA LYS A 92 -2.48 1.98 -0.67
C LYS A 92 -3.51 3.04 -1.04
N GLU A 93 -4.71 2.62 -1.44
CA GLU A 93 -5.81 3.55 -1.77
C GLU A 93 -6.20 4.42 -0.58
N ALA A 94 -6.24 3.86 0.63
CA ALA A 94 -6.52 4.60 1.86
C ALA A 94 -5.48 5.69 2.13
N ILE A 95 -4.19 5.38 1.96
CA ILE A 95 -3.09 6.34 2.13
C ILE A 95 -3.19 7.46 1.08
N GLU A 96 -3.46 7.12 -0.18
CA GLU A 96 -3.61 8.11 -1.24
C GLU A 96 -4.84 9.01 -1.04
N PHE A 97 -5.93 8.45 -0.51
CA PHE A 97 -7.11 9.22 -0.14
C PHE A 97 -6.81 10.20 0.99
N GLU A 98 -6.17 9.74 2.08
CA GLU A 98 -5.80 10.61 3.20
C GLU A 98 -4.88 11.75 2.75
N ARG A 99 -3.90 11.46 1.89
CA ARG A 99 -3.03 12.49 1.31
C ARG A 99 -3.83 13.55 0.54
N ARG A 100 -4.78 13.13 -0.31
CA ARG A 100 -5.65 14.05 -1.06
C ARG A 100 -6.49 14.93 -0.14
N VAL A 101 -7.05 14.35 0.92
CA VAL A 101 -7.84 15.09 1.92
C VAL A 101 -6.99 16.15 2.62
N GLN A 102 -5.76 15.80 3.04
CA GLN A 102 -4.85 16.75 3.68
C GLN A 102 -4.43 17.88 2.73
N GLU A 103 -4.13 17.57 1.47
CA GLU A 103 -3.78 18.57 0.45
C GLU A 103 -4.96 19.52 0.16
N GLU A 104 -6.19 19.00 0.04
CA GLU A 104 -7.38 19.84 -0.15
C GLU A 104 -7.68 20.71 1.07
N ALA A 105 -7.54 20.16 2.28
CA ALA A 105 -7.72 20.91 3.52
C ALA A 105 -6.71 22.06 3.60
N ALA A 106 -5.43 21.81 3.30
CA ALA A 106 -4.40 22.84 3.28
C ALA A 106 -4.72 23.96 2.28
N ARG A 107 -5.14 23.61 1.05
CA ARG A 107 -5.54 24.60 0.03
C ARG A 107 -6.71 25.47 0.48
N ARG A 108 -7.70 24.89 1.15
CA ARG A 108 -8.85 25.66 1.67
C ARG A 108 -8.44 26.63 2.77
N VAL A 109 -7.57 26.20 3.68
CA VAL A 109 -7.07 27.07 4.76
C VAL A 109 -6.30 28.26 4.19
N THR A 110 -5.41 28.03 3.22
CA THR A 110 -4.65 29.13 2.61
C THR A 110 -5.55 30.10 1.83
N ALA A 111 -6.52 29.57 1.08
CA ALA A 111 -7.48 30.39 0.34
C ALA A 111 -8.34 31.25 1.28
N ASN A 112 -8.81 30.68 2.40
CA ASN A 112 -9.59 31.41 3.40
C ASN A 112 -8.74 32.50 4.08
N ALA A 113 -7.48 32.22 4.41
CA ALA A 113 -6.59 33.19 5.02
C ALA A 113 -6.29 34.36 4.08
N GLN A 114 -6.07 34.09 2.78
CA GLN A 114 -5.89 35.13 1.77
C GLN A 114 -7.15 35.99 1.62
N ALA A 115 -8.33 35.36 1.54
CA ALA A 115 -9.59 36.09 1.45
C ALA A 115 -9.84 37.00 2.66
N GLU A 116 -9.48 36.57 3.87
CA GLU A 116 -9.60 37.40 5.07
C GLU A 116 -8.63 38.58 5.07
N LEU A 117 -7.39 38.38 4.60
CA LEU A 117 -6.42 39.45 4.44
C LEU A 117 -6.87 40.48 3.40
N ASP A 118 -7.34 40.02 2.24
CA ASP A 118 -7.85 40.89 1.18
C ASP A 118 -9.06 41.70 1.65
N ALA A 119 -9.98 41.08 2.41
CA ALA A 119 -11.11 41.77 3.00
C ALA A 119 -10.69 42.86 4.00
N ARG A 120 -9.66 42.61 4.82
CA ARG A 120 -9.10 43.60 5.75
C ARG A 120 -8.42 44.76 5.03
N ILE A 121 -7.69 44.47 3.95
CA ILE A 121 -7.05 45.49 3.12
C ILE A 121 -8.13 46.39 2.48
N ALA A 122 -9.13 45.79 1.84
CA ALA A 122 -10.23 46.54 1.23
C ALA A 122 -10.99 47.41 2.25
N ALA A 123 -11.21 46.92 3.46
CA ALA A 123 -11.83 47.70 4.53
C ALA A 123 -10.95 48.88 4.98
N ALA A 124 -9.64 48.68 5.09
CA ALA A 124 -8.69 49.75 5.44
C ALA A 124 -8.59 50.81 4.35
N GLU A 125 -8.57 50.40 3.08
CA GLU A 125 -8.59 51.31 1.93
C GLU A 125 -9.85 52.17 1.90
N ALA A 126 -11.03 51.58 2.11
CA ALA A 126 -12.28 52.33 2.17
C ALA A 126 -12.30 53.38 3.29
N VAL A 127 -11.74 53.06 4.46
CA VAL A 127 -11.62 54.03 5.57
C VAL A 127 -10.63 55.15 5.22
N ALA A 128 -9.49 54.82 4.59
CA ALA A 128 -8.50 55.79 4.17
C ALA A 128 -9.06 56.75 3.11
N GLU A 129 -9.77 56.22 2.10
CA GLU A 129 -10.42 57.04 1.08
C GLU A 129 -11.47 58.00 1.67
N ALA A 130 -12.28 57.53 2.62
CA ALA A 130 -13.25 58.36 3.31
C ALA A 130 -12.58 59.50 4.10
N GLN A 131 -11.45 59.22 4.76
CA GLN A 131 -10.67 60.25 5.47
C GLN A 131 -10.05 61.26 4.51
N VAL A 132 -9.48 60.81 3.38
CA VAL A 132 -8.91 61.70 2.36
C VAL A 132 -9.99 62.60 1.76
N ALA A 133 -11.19 62.08 1.47
CA ALA A 133 -12.30 62.87 0.97
C ALA A 133 -12.69 63.97 1.98
N ARG A 134 -12.82 63.61 3.26
CA ARG A 134 -13.12 64.58 4.33
C ARG A 134 -12.06 65.67 4.46
N ILE A 135 -10.77 65.31 4.43
CA ILE A 135 -9.68 66.30 4.50
C ILE A 135 -9.72 67.23 3.27
N ARG A 136 -10.02 66.71 2.07
CA ARG A 136 -10.16 67.54 0.87
C ARG A 136 -11.30 68.54 1.00
N GLU A 137 -12.45 68.14 1.54
CA GLU A 137 -13.57 69.04 1.81
C GLU A 137 -13.20 70.11 2.85
N GLU A 138 -12.55 69.73 3.95
CA GLU A 138 -12.10 70.66 4.99
C GLU A 138 -11.09 71.69 4.44
N VAL A 139 -10.16 71.26 3.59
CA VAL A 139 -9.20 72.15 2.92
C VAL A 139 -9.89 73.09 1.92
N ALA A 140 -10.85 72.59 1.13
CA ALA A 140 -11.61 73.41 0.20
C ALA A 140 -12.44 74.48 0.94
N ALA A 141 -13.10 74.09 2.03
CA ALA A 141 -13.85 75.01 2.89
C ALA A 141 -12.93 76.05 3.57
N ALA A 142 -11.74 75.64 4.02
CA ALA A 142 -10.75 76.56 4.60
C ALA A 142 -10.26 77.59 3.57
N ARG A 143 -10.00 77.17 2.33
CA ARG A 143 -9.61 78.09 1.24
C ARG A 143 -10.69 79.13 0.96
N GLN A 144 -11.95 78.70 0.85
CA GLN A 144 -13.09 79.61 0.63
C GLN A 144 -13.24 80.62 1.78
N ARG A 145 -13.02 80.20 3.03
CA ARG A 145 -13.05 81.12 4.19
C ARG A 145 -11.93 82.16 4.16
N ILE A 146 -10.73 81.77 3.73
CA ILE A 146 -9.59 82.69 3.59
C ILE A 146 -9.86 83.69 2.46
N GLU A 147 -10.35 83.23 1.30
CA GLU A 147 -10.70 84.11 0.17
C GLU A 147 -11.83 85.09 0.54
N ALA A 148 -12.85 84.63 1.27
CA ALA A 148 -13.94 85.49 1.74
C ALA A 148 -13.52 86.51 2.81
N ALA A 149 -12.44 86.25 3.56
CA ALA A 149 -11.90 87.18 4.56
C ALA A 149 -10.90 88.19 3.97
N ALA A 150 -10.49 88.03 2.71
CA ALA A 150 -9.54 88.90 2.00
C ALA A 150 -10.22 89.95 1.10
N LEU A 151 -11.56 89.93 1.01
CA LEU A 151 -12.43 90.90 0.33
C LEU A 151 -13.06 91.87 1.33
#